data_AF-A0A0U1DY96-F1
#
_entry.id   AF-A0A0U1DY96-F1
#
_cell.length_a   1.000
_cell.length_b   1.000
_cell.length_c   1.000
_cell.angle_alpha   90.00
_cell.angle_beta   90.00
_cell.angle_gamma   90.00
#
_symmetry.space_group_name_H-M   'P 1'
#
loop_
_entity.id
_entity.type
_entity.pdbx_description
1 polymer ?
#
loop_
_entity_poly.entity_id
_entity_poly.type
_entity_poly.pdbx_seq_one_letter_code
_entity_poly.pdbx_strand_id
1 'polypeptide(L)'
;MDTNLHHTCTGGCGTAVSDPRHPCDTCWDRLPSTLKRDLLLSLAGVEINTAVISVAEFFGKPLPQILAGDSGLRVNQPRQGETTP
;
A
#
# COMPACT_ATOMS: atom_id res chain seq x y z
N MET A 1 19.00 17.61 -0.23
CA MET A 1 17.63 18.17 -0.14
C MET A 1 16.73 17.01 0.23
N ASP A 2 16.55 16.79 1.53
CA ASP A 2 15.61 15.80 2.05
C ASP A 2 14.19 16.26 1.70
N THR A 3 13.66 15.76 0.59
CA THR A 3 12.22 15.76 0.36
C THR A 3 11.61 14.88 1.43
N ASN A 4 11.35 15.48 2.59
CA ASN A 4 10.59 14.89 3.66
C ASN A 4 9.14 14.79 3.18
N LEU A 5 8.90 13.80 2.32
CA LEU A 5 7.58 13.36 1.89
C LEU A 5 6.93 12.73 3.12
N HIS A 6 6.42 13.57 4.01
CA HIS A 6 5.55 13.13 5.08
C HIS A 6 4.29 12.55 4.43
N HIS A 7 4.20 11.23 4.41
CA HIS A 7 3.02 10.54 3.93
C HIS A 7 2.02 10.35 5.06
N THR A 8 0.74 10.31 4.76
CA THR A 8 -0.28 9.98 5.76
C THR A 8 -0.29 8.47 5.98
N CYS A 9 -0.35 8.05 7.26
CA CYS A 9 -0.46 6.65 7.66
C CYS A 9 -1.59 5.92 6.90
N THR A 10 -1.28 4.72 6.39
CA THR A 10 -2.20 3.82 5.67
C THR A 10 -3.45 3.49 6.47
N GLY A 11 -3.35 3.41 7.80
CA GLY A 11 -4.50 3.22 8.68
C GLY A 11 -5.43 4.43 8.79
N GLY A 12 -5.08 5.55 8.16
CA GLY A 12 -5.91 6.75 8.06
C GLY A 12 -6.15 7.45 9.39
N CYS A 13 -5.23 7.29 10.35
CA CYS A 13 -5.27 7.95 11.67
C CYS A 13 -4.77 9.40 11.64
N GLY A 14 -4.30 9.88 10.49
CA GLY A 14 -3.76 11.24 10.32
C GLY A 14 -2.30 11.42 10.75
N THR A 15 -1.66 10.39 11.32
CA THR A 15 -0.23 10.43 11.66
C THR A 15 0.62 10.48 10.39
N ALA A 16 1.61 11.36 10.36
CA ALA A 16 2.63 11.39 9.32
C ALA A 16 3.61 10.22 9.50
N VAL A 17 3.93 9.52 8.42
CA VAL A 17 4.88 8.41 8.37
C VAL A 17 5.91 8.66 7.26
N SER A 18 7.11 8.14 7.46
CA SER A 18 8.18 8.20 6.47
C SER A 18 8.00 7.20 5.32
N ASP A 19 7.36 6.05 5.59
CA ASP A 19 6.99 5.05 4.58
C ASP A 19 5.47 4.80 4.63
N PRO A 20 4.71 5.12 3.57
CA PRO A 20 3.26 4.92 3.48
C PRO A 20 2.84 3.45 3.31
N ARG A 21 3.79 2.53 3.15
CA ARG A 21 3.53 1.09 3.20
C ARG A 21 3.60 0.57 4.64
N HIS A 22 4.22 1.32 5.54
CA HIS A 22 4.31 0.99 6.95
C HIS A 22 3.32 1.85 7.75
N PRO A 23 2.25 1.28 8.32
CA PRO A 23 1.35 2.06 9.18
C PRO A 23 2.12 2.52 10.43
N CYS A 24 1.69 3.63 11.04
CA CYS A 24 2.27 4.08 12.31
C CYS A 24 2.03 3.05 13.42
N ASP A 25 2.83 3.08 14.49
CA ASP A 25 2.80 2.10 15.59
C ASP A 25 1.39 1.90 16.19
N THR A 26 0.62 2.98 16.36
CA THR A 26 -0.75 2.89 16.86
C THR A 26 -1.68 2.11 15.91
N CYS A 27 -1.54 2.32 14.59
CA CYS A 27 -2.30 1.57 13.60
C CYS A 27 -1.76 0.14 13.46
N TRP A 28 -0.44 -0.02 13.56
CA TRP A 28 0.20 -1.33 13.59
C TRP A 28 -0.37 -2.19 14.71
N ASP A 29 -0.45 -1.69 15.94
CA ASP A 29 -0.92 -2.47 17.08
C ASP A 29 -2.35 -2.98 16.94
N ARG A 30 -3.20 -2.24 16.23
CA ARG A 30 -4.59 -2.61 15.96
C ARG A 30 -4.75 -3.68 14.89
N LEU A 31 -3.70 -3.99 14.13
CA LEU A 31 -3.75 -5.02 13.10
C LEU A 31 -3.79 -6.44 13.72
N PRO A 32 -4.59 -7.35 13.15
CA PRO A 32 -4.51 -8.77 13.41
C PRO A 32 -3.09 -9.31 13.16
N SER A 33 -2.67 -10.31 13.95
CA SER A 33 -1.34 -10.93 13.83
C SER A 33 -1.04 -11.49 12.44
N THR A 34 -2.06 -12.02 11.74
CA THR A 34 -1.94 -12.50 10.37
C THR A 34 -1.59 -11.36 9.41
N LEU A 35 -2.33 -10.24 9.46
CA LEU A 35 -2.05 -9.06 8.62
C LEU A 35 -0.70 -8.42 8.92
N LYS A 36 -0.26 -8.40 10.20
CA LYS A 36 1.09 -7.96 10.57
C LYS A 36 2.15 -8.82 9.88
N ARG A 37 2.00 -10.14 9.91
CA ARG A 37 2.95 -11.08 9.29
C ARG A 37 3.00 -10.88 7.77
N ASP A 38 1.84 -10.84 7.12
CA ASP A 38 1.74 -10.70 5.67
C ASP A 38 2.35 -9.36 5.22
N LEU A 39 2.13 -8.29 5.99
CA LEU A 39 2.73 -6.99 5.73
C LEU A 39 4.26 -7.03 5.88
N LEU A 40 4.82 -7.70 6.89
CA LEU A 40 6.28 -7.84 7.02
C LEU A 40 6.89 -8.62 5.85
N LEU A 41 6.25 -9.71 5.40
CA LEU A 41 6.71 -10.50 4.26
C LEU A 41 6.67 -9.68 2.97
N SER A 42 5.62 -8.89 2.80
CA SER A 42 5.44 -8.00 1.66
C SER A 42 6.49 -6.86 1.66
N LEU A 43 6.74 -6.23 2.81
CA LEU A 43 7.78 -5.20 2.99
C LEU A 43 9.19 -5.76 2.79
N ALA A 44 9.41 -7.03 3.14
CA ALA A 44 10.66 -7.74 2.90
C ALA A 44 10.84 -8.16 1.43
N GLY A 45 9.86 -7.90 0.55
CA GLY A 45 9.90 -8.28 -0.86
C GLY A 45 9.76 -9.78 -1.12
N VAL A 46 9.26 -10.53 -0.13
CA VAL A 46 9.06 -11.99 -0.22
C VAL A 46 7.74 -12.31 -0.92
N GLU A 47 6.71 -11.48 -0.73
CA GLU A 47 5.39 -11.64 -1.36
C GLU A 47 4.95 -10.37 -2.10
N ILE A 48 4.02 -10.53 -3.05
CA ILE A 48 3.43 -9.43 -3.81
C ILE A 48 2.86 -8.38 -2.84
N ASN A 49 2.93 -7.09 -3.22
CA ASN A 49 2.59 -5.90 -2.42
C ASN A 49 1.09 -5.79 -1.98
N THR A 50 0.35 -6.90 -1.96
CA THR A 50 -1.08 -6.97 -1.63
C THR A 50 -1.34 -6.79 -0.13
N ALA A 51 -0.38 -7.06 0.75
CA ALA A 51 -0.59 -6.90 2.18
C ALA A 51 -0.83 -5.43 2.59
N VAL A 52 -0.22 -4.47 1.89
CA VAL A 52 -0.49 -3.04 2.11
C VAL A 52 -1.93 -2.68 1.72
N ILE A 53 -2.45 -3.31 0.66
CA ILE A 53 -3.86 -3.19 0.24
C ILE A 53 -4.77 -3.75 1.33
N SER A 54 -4.50 -4.97 1.82
CA SER A 54 -5.29 -5.60 2.87
C SER A 54 -5.28 -4.82 4.19
N VAL A 55 -4.17 -4.15 4.53
CA VAL A 55 -4.09 -3.25 5.68
C VAL A 55 -4.97 -2.01 5.49
N ALA A 56 -4.95 -1.39 4.30
CA ALA A 56 -5.83 -0.26 4.00
C ALA A 56 -7.32 -0.67 4.03
N GLU A 57 -7.66 -1.83 3.46
CA GLU A 57 -9.00 -2.41 3.49
C GLU A 57 -9.47 -2.71 4.92
N PHE A 58 -8.60 -3.28 5.76
CA PHE A 58 -8.90 -3.54 7.17
C PHE A 58 -9.33 -2.28 7.92
N PHE A 59 -8.69 -1.14 7.64
CA PHE A 59 -9.05 0.15 8.23
C PHE A 59 -10.17 0.89 7.47
N GLY A 60 -10.71 0.31 6.39
CA GLY A 60 -11.73 0.93 5.54
C GLY A 60 -11.24 2.22 4.87
N LYS A 61 -9.96 2.29 4.50
CA LYS A 61 -9.34 3.49 3.91
C LYS A 61 -9.08 3.29 2.42
N PRO A 62 -9.19 4.35 1.61
CA PRO A 62 -8.83 4.29 0.21
C PRO A 62 -7.35 3.95 0.05
N LEU A 63 -7.02 3.18 -0.98
CA LEU A 63 -5.66 2.70 -1.21
C LEU A 63 -4.68 3.86 -1.39
N PRO A 64 -3.49 3.81 -0.74
CA PRO A 64 -2.45 4.79 -0.98
C PRO A 64 -2.12 4.88 -2.48
N GLN A 65 -2.12 6.09 -3.03
CA GLN A 65 -1.84 6.38 -4.45
C GLN A 65 -0.47 5.85 -4.91
N ILE A 66 0.42 5.54 -3.95
CA ILE A 66 1.76 5.01 -4.15
C ILE A 66 1.72 3.56 -4.66
N LEU A 67 0.67 2.80 -4.33
CA LEU A 67 0.41 1.49 -4.94
C LEU A 67 -0.22 1.60 -6.33
N ALA A 68 -0.94 2.70 -6.63
CA ALA A 68 -1.49 2.93 -7.96
C ALA A 68 -0.40 3.23 -9.00
N GLY A 69 0.75 3.77 -8.56
CA GLY A 69 1.94 3.96 -9.40
C GLY A 69 2.72 2.68 -9.69
N ASP A 70 2.62 1.67 -8.83
CA ASP A 70 3.18 0.32 -9.01
C ASP A 70 2.26 -0.59 -9.86
N SER A 71 1.48 0.03 -10.76
CA SER A 71 0.68 -0.64 -11.81
C SER A 71 1.55 -1.29 -12.90
N GLY A 72 2.75 -1.75 -12.54
CA GLY A 72 3.38 -2.92 -13.17
C GLY A 72 2.54 -4.20 -12.94
N LEU A 73 1.58 -4.17 -12.01
CA LEU A 73 0.44 -5.08 -11.97
C LEU A 73 -0.54 -4.79 -13.12
N ARG A 74 -0.06 -4.91 -14.36
CA ARG A 74 -0.88 -5.07 -15.56
C ARG A 74 -1.58 -6.44 -15.49
N VAL A 75 -2.49 -6.61 -14.54
CA VAL A 75 -3.46 -7.71 -14.61
C VAL A 75 -4.43 -7.33 -15.71
N ASN A 76 -4.11 -7.75 -16.94
CA ASN A 76 -5.03 -7.79 -18.08
C ASN A 76 -5.86 -6.52 -18.31
N GLN A 77 -5.25 -5.33 -18.33
CA GLN A 77 -5.86 -4.26 -19.11
C GLN A 77 -5.66 -4.61 -20.59
N PRO A 78 -6.72 -4.81 -21.40
CA PRO A 78 -6.54 -4.76 -22.84
C PRO A 78 -5.90 -3.41 -23.14
N ARG A 79 -4.77 -3.43 -23.86
CA ARG A 79 -4.10 -2.22 -24.31
C ARG A 79 -5.15 -1.33 -24.99
N GLN A 80 -5.50 -0.20 -24.36
CA GLN A 80 -6.17 0.88 -25.08
C GLN A 80 -5.18 1.37 -26.14
N GLY A 81 -5.33 0.81 -27.34
CA GLY A 81 -4.38 1.04 -28.43
C GLY A 81 -4.38 -0.09 -29.44
N GLU A 82 -5.54 -0.61 -29.81
CA GLU A 82 -5.71 -1.24 -31.12
C GLU A 82 -6.85 -0.52 -31.83
N THR A 83 -6.53 0.66 -32.37
CA THR A 83 -7.26 1.18 -33.53
C THR A 83 -6.94 0.22 -34.66
N THR A 84 -7.87 -0.66 -34.98
CA THR A 84 -7.85 -1.40 -36.24
C THR A 84 -8.57 -0.55 -37.29
N PRO A 85 -7.93 -0.22 -38.43
CA PRO A 85 -8.65 0.25 -39.61
C PRO A 85 -9.48 -0.88 -40.26
#